data_AF-A0A2V9APV5-F1
#
_entry.id   AF-A0A2V9APV5-F1
#
_cell.length_a   1.000
_cell.length_b   1.000
_cell.length_c   1.000
_cell.angle_alpha   90.00
_cell.angle_beta   90.00
_cell.angle_gamma   90.00
#
_symmetry.space_group_name_H-M   'P 1'
#
loop_
_entity.id
_entity.type
_entity.pdbx_description
1 polymer ?
#
loop_
_entity_poly.entity_id
_entity_poly.type
_entity_poly.pdbx_seq_one_letter_code
_entity_poly.pdbx_strand_id
1 'polypeptide(L)'
;MGRFEEYGRRIDSEIARLKQMKNFEDFGKRVDEELSRIRSFLKEDVAPETEKRTAQFLREVSEKLSEAASWIEERNAARNSQKSEKSSQS
;
A
#
# COMPACT_ATOMS: atom_id res chain seq x y z
N MET A 1 -20.98 -14.78 -9.73
CA MET A 1 -20.10 -14.18 -8.70
C MET A 1 -19.54 -12.88 -9.27
N GLY A 2 -19.61 -11.79 -8.51
CA GLY A 2 -19.40 -10.43 -9.04
C GLY A 2 -17.93 -10.09 -9.25
N ARG A 3 -17.63 -9.36 -10.34
CA ARG A 3 -16.29 -8.89 -10.73
C ARG A 3 -15.55 -8.12 -9.61
N PHE A 4 -16.29 -7.50 -8.69
CA PHE A 4 -15.76 -6.79 -7.52
C PHE A 4 -15.28 -7.70 -6.38
N GLU A 5 -15.95 -8.84 -6.12
CA GLU A 5 -15.48 -9.81 -5.13
C GLU A 5 -14.21 -10.53 -5.60
N GLU A 6 -14.07 -10.70 -6.91
CA GLU A 6 -12.86 -11.24 -7.53
C GLU A 6 -11.69 -10.25 -7.40
N TYR A 7 -11.96 -8.95 -7.58
CA TYR A 7 -10.97 -7.90 -7.37
C TYR A 7 -10.51 -7.82 -5.90
N GLY A 8 -11.44 -7.90 -4.95
CA GLY A 8 -11.13 -7.95 -3.51
C GLY A 8 -10.27 -9.16 -3.14
N ARG A 9 -10.65 -10.38 -3.56
CA ARG A 9 -9.86 -11.59 -3.31
C ARG A 9 -8.47 -11.55 -3.95
N ARG A 10 -8.34 -10.88 -5.11
CA ARG A 10 -7.06 -10.68 -5.78
C ARG A 10 -6.18 -9.70 -5.01
N ILE A 11 -6.73 -8.60 -4.49
CA ILE A 11 -6.01 -7.65 -3.64
C ILE A 11 -5.50 -8.35 -2.37
N ASP A 12 -6.34 -9.14 -1.70
CA ASP A 12 -5.93 -9.85 -0.47
C ASP A 12 -4.79 -10.85 -0.75
N SER A 13 -4.84 -11.56 -1.88
CA SER A 13 -3.80 -12.50 -2.31
C SER A 13 -2.48 -11.80 -2.66
N GLU A 14 -2.57 -10.62 -3.28
CA GLU A 14 -1.41 -9.81 -3.64
C GLU A 14 -0.76 -9.19 -2.40
N ILE A 15 -1.55 -8.74 -1.41
CA ILE A 15 -1.06 -8.28 -0.11
C ILE A 15 -0.36 -9.41 0.66
N ALA A 16 -0.90 -10.64 0.61
CA ALA A 16 -0.26 -11.80 1.22
C ALA A 16 1.10 -12.12 0.59
N ARG A 17 1.24 -11.96 -0.74
CA ARG A 17 2.53 -12.11 -1.44
C ARG A 17 3.51 -10.99 -1.10
N LEU A 18 3.05 -9.75 -1.00
CA LEU A 18 3.89 -8.61 -0.58
C LEU A 18 4.46 -8.84 0.83
N LYS A 19 3.70 -9.47 1.74
CA LYS A 19 4.19 -9.86 3.08
C LYS A 19 5.30 -10.93 3.06
N GLN A 20 5.45 -11.71 1.98
CA GLN A 20 6.51 -12.72 1.85
C GLN A 20 7.78 -12.20 1.15
N MET A 21 7.76 -11.01 0.55
CA MET A 21 8.94 -10.45 -0.12
C MET A 21 9.95 -9.95 0.92
N LYS A 22 11.16 -10.52 0.90
CA LYS A 22 12.29 -10.14 1.77
C LYS A 22 13.10 -8.94 1.25
N ASN A 23 12.67 -8.38 0.13
CA ASN A 23 13.40 -7.44 -0.70
C ASN A 23 12.54 -6.19 -0.92
N PHE A 24 13.06 -5.01 -0.52
CA PHE A 24 12.39 -3.71 -0.70
C PHE A 24 12.30 -3.28 -2.18
N GLU A 25 13.27 -3.67 -3.01
CA GLU A 25 13.31 -3.44 -4.46
C GLU A 25 12.20 -4.22 -5.19
N ASP A 26 11.99 -5.49 -4.85
CA ASP A 26 10.89 -6.30 -5.41
C ASP A 26 9.52 -5.75 -5.00
N PHE A 27 9.40 -5.30 -3.75
CA PHE A 27 8.21 -4.61 -3.26
C PHE A 27 7.96 -3.32 -4.03
N GLY A 28 8.99 -2.46 -4.18
CA GLY A 28 8.91 -1.20 -4.92
C GLY A 28 8.50 -1.42 -6.37
N LYS A 29 9.14 -2.37 -7.05
CA LYS A 29 8.82 -2.71 -8.45
C LYS A 29 7.36 -3.16 -8.61
N ARG A 30 6.85 -3.97 -7.68
CA ARG A 30 5.46 -4.44 -7.75
C ARG A 30 4.46 -3.32 -7.47
N VAL A 31 4.76 -2.43 -6.52
CA VAL A 31 3.94 -1.24 -6.27
C VAL A 31 3.91 -0.35 -7.51
N ASP A 32 5.05 -0.12 -8.16
CA ASP A 32 5.12 0.67 -9.40
C ASP A 32 4.31 0.04 -10.56
N GLU A 33 4.41 -1.27 -10.73
CA GLU A 33 3.63 -2.01 -11.75
C GLU A 33 2.11 -1.86 -11.52
N GLU A 34 1.64 -2.00 -10.28
CA GLU A 34 0.22 -1.85 -9.97
C GLU A 34 -0.25 -0.39 -10.07
N LEU A 35 0.58 0.59 -9.67
CA LEU A 35 0.28 2.02 -9.85
C LEU A 35 0.16 2.38 -11.34
N SER A 36 1.02 1.80 -12.19
CA SER A 36 0.94 1.98 -13.64
C SER A 36 -0.38 1.45 -14.19
N ARG A 37 -0.83 0.27 -13.76
CA ARG A 37 -2.13 -0.31 -14.16
C ARG A 37 -3.31 0.54 -13.71
N ILE A 38 -3.28 1.04 -12.47
CA ILE A 38 -4.29 1.98 -11.97
C ILE A 38 -4.32 3.21 -12.86
N ARG A 39 -3.17 3.80 -13.20
CA ARG A 39 -3.09 4.98 -14.07
C ARG A 39 -3.69 4.72 -15.46
N SER A 40 -3.46 3.56 -16.07
CA SER A 40 -4.08 3.19 -17.34
C SER A 40 -5.59 3.09 -17.22
N PHE A 41 -6.09 2.37 -16.22
CA PHE A 41 -7.54 2.25 -15.96
C PHE A 41 -8.21 3.63 -15.78
N LEU A 42 -7.57 4.53 -15.02
CA LEU A 42 -8.08 5.88 -14.79
C LEU A 42 -8.16 6.75 -16.05
N LYS A 43 -7.30 6.50 -17.04
CA LYS A 43 -7.24 7.26 -18.28
C LYS A 43 -8.15 6.71 -19.37
N GLU A 44 -8.28 5.39 -19.44
CA GLU A 44 -8.88 4.71 -20.58
C GLU A 44 -10.27 4.16 -20.27
N ASP A 45 -10.53 3.77 -19.01
CA ASP A 45 -11.72 2.99 -18.65
C ASP A 45 -12.68 3.69 -17.67
N VAL A 46 -12.28 4.82 -17.08
CA VAL A 46 -13.15 5.59 -16.18
C VAL A 46 -14.12 6.44 -17.00
N ALA A 47 -15.39 6.07 -16.93
CA ALA A 47 -16.46 6.87 -17.53
C ALA A 47 -16.61 8.21 -16.80
N PRO A 48 -16.92 9.33 -17.50
CA PRO A 48 -17.05 10.67 -16.92
C PRO A 48 -17.96 10.73 -15.69
N GLU A 49 -19.04 9.95 -15.68
CA GLU A 49 -20.02 9.89 -14.60
C GLU A 49 -19.45 9.30 -13.30
N THR A 50 -18.34 8.56 -13.39
CA THR A 50 -17.69 7.88 -12.25
C THR A 50 -16.41 8.57 -11.78
N GLU A 51 -15.87 9.53 -12.53
CA GLU A 51 -14.61 10.22 -12.23
C GLU A 51 -14.56 10.79 -10.80
N LYS A 52 -15.62 11.46 -10.37
CA LYS A 52 -15.70 12.07 -9.02
C LYS A 52 -15.59 11.02 -7.92
N ARG A 53 -16.28 9.89 -8.06
CA ARG A 53 -16.26 8.80 -7.08
C ARG A 53 -14.92 8.08 -7.09
N THR A 54 -14.35 7.87 -8.26
CA THR A 54 -13.01 7.29 -8.41
C THR A 54 -11.95 8.18 -7.77
N ALA A 55 -12.03 9.50 -7.96
CA ALA A 55 -11.12 10.45 -7.33
C ALA A 55 -11.27 10.51 -5.79
N GLN A 56 -12.48 10.31 -5.25
CA GLN A 56 -12.70 10.19 -3.81
C GLN A 56 -12.07 8.90 -3.27
N PHE A 57 -12.34 7.77 -3.93
CA PHE A 57 -11.78 6.47 -3.55
C PHE A 57 -10.24 6.48 -3.53
N LEU A 58 -9.59 7.08 -4.55
CA LEU A 58 -8.13 7.19 -4.58
C LEU A 58 -7.57 8.01 -3.40
N ARG A 59 -8.28 9.05 -2.95
CA ARG A 59 -7.88 9.83 -1.77
C ARG A 59 -7.97 8.99 -0.50
N GLU A 60 -9.07 8.25 -0.31
CA GLU A 60 -9.22 7.34 0.84
C GLU A 60 -8.13 6.25 0.87
N VAL A 61 -7.76 5.71 -0.29
CA VAL A 61 -6.65 4.75 -0.39
C VAL A 61 -5.33 5.41 -0.02
N SER A 62 -5.08 6.64 -0.48
CA SER A 62 -3.87 7.39 -0.11
C SER A 62 -3.78 7.60 1.40
N GLU A 63 -4.88 7.91 2.08
CA GLU A 63 -4.90 8.07 3.54
C GLU A 63 -4.53 6.77 4.26
N LYS A 64 -5.05 5.63 3.81
CA LYS A 64 -4.71 4.31 4.38
C LYS A 64 -3.24 3.96 4.17
N LEU A 65 -2.66 4.32 3.02
CA LEU A 65 -1.23 4.12 2.78
C LEU A 65 -0.38 5.02 3.68
N SER A 66 -0.79 6.26 3.91
CA SER A 66 -0.14 7.17 4.86
C SER A 66 -0.17 6.61 6.29
N GLU A 67 -1.33 6.12 6.74
CA GLU A 67 -1.46 5.50 8.07
C GLU A 67 -0.54 4.27 8.22
N ALA A 68 -0.49 3.41 7.20
CA ALA A 68 0.41 2.26 7.20
C ALA A 68 1.89 2.66 7.26
N ALA A 69 2.28 3.77 6.62
CA ALA A 69 3.63 4.32 6.72
C ALA A 69 3.93 4.80 8.16
N SER A 70 3.00 5.52 8.79
CA SER A 70 3.14 5.99 10.18
C SER A 70 3.36 4.82 11.15
N TRP A 71 2.65 3.70 11.01
CA TRP A 71 2.90 2.52 11.85
C TRP A 71 4.32 1.95 11.69
N ILE A 72 4.90 2.02 10.49
CA ILE A 72 6.27 1.58 10.23
C ILE A 72 7.27 2.54 10.90
N GLU A 73 7.03 3.84 10.79
CA GLU A 73 7.84 4.89 11.41
C GLU A 73 7.85 4.77 12.93
N GLU A 74 6.68 4.64 13.56
CA GLU A 74 6.53 4.43 15.00
C GLU A 74 7.27 3.17 15.46
N ARG A 75 7.12 2.06 14.73
CA ARG A 75 7.81 0.81 15.02
C ARG A 75 9.34 0.96 14.90
N ASN A 76 9.83 1.78 13.98
CA ASN A 76 11.25 2.05 13.83
C ASN A 76 11.77 2.93 14.98
N ALA A 77 11.04 4.00 15.32
CA ALA A 77 11.35 4.88 16.44
C ALA A 77 11.43 4.10 17.76
N ALA A 78 10.44 3.24 18.04
CA ALA A 78 10.42 2.40 19.24
C ALA A 78 11.64 1.47 19.35
N ARG A 79 12.05 0.84 18.24
CA ARG A 79 13.27 0.00 18.21
C ARG A 79 14.53 0.82 18.45
N ASN A 80 14.60 2.03 17.92
CA ASN A 80 15.77 2.89 18.05
C ASN A 80 15.95 3.35 19.51
N SER A 81 14.86 3.72 20.19
CA SER A 81 14.86 4.07 21.62
C SER A 81 15.32 2.91 22.52
N GLN A 82 14.87 1.69 22.23
CA GLN A 82 15.31 0.49 22.97
C GLN A 82 16.79 0.15 22.74
N LYS A 83 17.35 0.51 21.57
CA LYS A 83 18.76 0.30 21.25
C LYS A 83 19.65 1.28 22.00
N SER A 84 19.23 2.55 22.15
CA SER A 84 19.96 3.57 22.92
C SER A 84 19.97 3.32 24.43
N GLU A 85 18.91 2.74 24.99
CA GLU A 85 18.86 2.38 26.41
C GLU A 85 19.84 1.24 26.73
N LYS A 86 19.94 0.22 25.87
CA LYS A 86 20.89 -0.89 26.06
C LYS A 86 22.36 -0.48 25.91
N SER A 87 22.67 0.49 25.04
CA SER A 87 24.05 0.99 24.89
C SER A 87 24.50 1.91 26.02
N SER A 88 23.58 2.50 26.77
CA SER A 88 23.89 3.40 27.90
C SER A 88 24.10 2.64 29.22
N GLN A 89 23.85 1.33 29.21
CA GLN A 89 23.96 0.44 30.36
C GLN A 89 25.11 -0.58 30.24
N SER A 90 25.97 -0.41 29.22
CA SER A 90 27.15 -1.25 28.92
C SER A 90 28.46 -0.48 29.12
#